data_AF-A0A5E6NK95-F1
#
_entry.id   AF-A0A5E6NK95-F1
#
_cell.length_a   1.000
_cell.length_b   1.000
_cell.length_c   1.000
_cell.angle_alpha   90.00
_cell.angle_beta   90.00
_cell.angle_gamma   90.00
#
_symmetry.space_group_name_H-M   'P 1'
#
loop_
_entity.id
_entity.type
_entity.pdbx_description
1 polymer ?
#
loop_
_entity_poly.entity_id
_entity_poly.type
_entity_poly.pdbx_seq_one_letter_code
_entity_poly.pdbx_strand_id
1 'polypeptide(L)'
;MSHLLDRLSFFNKEKAEEFSNGHGKLVYENRDWERAYRGRWGHDKVVRSTHGVNCTGSCSWKIYVKNGLVTWETQQTNYPRTRPDLPDHELVVAQEALHIHGICIALLV
;
A
#
# COMPACT_ATOMS: atom_id res chain seq x y z
N MET A 1 -14.42 -13.55 17.95
CA MET A 1 -14.07 -14.42 19.09
C MET A 1 -13.54 -13.58 20.24
N SER A 2 -13.68 -14.02 21.49
CA SER A 2 -13.10 -13.33 22.65
C SER A 2 -11.61 -13.65 22.78
N HIS A 3 -10.75 -12.63 22.71
CA HIS A 3 -9.30 -12.78 22.90
C HIS A 3 -8.93 -13.33 24.29
N LEU A 4 -9.77 -13.11 25.30
CA LEU A 4 -9.53 -13.61 26.65
C LEU A 4 -9.70 -15.13 26.72
N LEU A 5 -10.79 -15.66 26.15
CA LEU A 5 -11.07 -17.10 26.14
C LEU A 5 -10.03 -17.87 25.31
N ASP A 6 -9.59 -17.30 24.18
CA ASP A 6 -8.56 -17.90 23.32
C ASP A 6 -7.17 -18.02 23.99
N ARG A 7 -6.89 -17.16 24.98
CA ARG A 7 -5.66 -17.25 25.80
C ARG A 7 -5.80 -18.27 26.92
N LEU A 8 -6.98 -18.39 27.53
CA LEU A 8 -7.21 -19.36 28.60
C LEU A 8 -7.13 -20.81 28.10
N SER A 9 -7.37 -21.05 26.80
CA SER A 9 -7.26 -22.37 26.18
C SER A 9 -5.85 -22.74 25.70
N PHE A 10 -4.80 -22.04 26.15
CA PHE A 10 -3.41 -22.20 25.65
C PHE A 10 -2.93 -23.65 25.60
N PHE A 11 -3.19 -24.43 26.66
CA PHE A 11 -2.76 -25.84 26.76
C PHE A 11 -3.65 -26.81 25.98
N ASN A 12 -4.83 -26.37 25.56
CA ASN A 12 -5.80 -27.17 24.80
C ASN A 12 -5.68 -26.94 23.28
N LYS A 13 -4.78 -26.06 22.82
CA LYS A 13 -4.51 -25.86 21.39
C LYS A 13 -3.68 -27.04 20.85
N GLU A 14 -3.97 -27.46 19.62
CA GLU A 14 -3.16 -28.47 18.95
C GLU A 14 -1.68 -28.07 18.93
N LYS A 15 -0.78 -29.06 19.09
CA LYS A 15 0.66 -28.81 19.04
C LYS A 15 1.01 -28.37 17.62
N ALA A 16 1.49 -27.14 17.50
CA ALA A 16 2.02 -26.63 16.24
C ALA A 16 3.18 -27.49 15.72
N GLU A 17 3.29 -27.58 14.41
CA GLU A 17 4.37 -28.25 13.72
C GLU A 17 5.71 -27.54 14.00
N GLU A 18 6.71 -28.32 14.40
CA GLU A 18 8.06 -27.84 14.58
C GLU A 18 8.85 -28.00 13.28
N PHE A 19 9.70 -27.01 12.98
CA PHE A 19 10.60 -27.05 11.83
C PHE A 19 12.01 -26.65 12.23
N SER A 20 12.99 -26.92 11.36
CA SER A 20 14.41 -26.63 11.60
C SER A 20 14.93 -27.25 12.91
N ASN A 21 14.80 -28.56 13.09
CA ASN A 21 15.27 -29.30 14.28
C ASN A 21 14.78 -28.70 15.61
N GLY A 22 13.54 -28.21 15.66
CA GLY A 22 12.95 -27.62 16.87
C GLY A 22 13.23 -26.12 17.07
N HIS A 23 13.90 -25.45 16.14
CA HIS A 23 14.13 -23.99 16.22
C HIS A 23 12.92 -23.15 15.81
N GLY A 24 12.03 -23.70 14.98
CA GLY A 24 10.85 -23.01 14.46
C GLY A 24 9.56 -23.73 14.85
N LYS A 25 8.48 -22.96 15.00
CA LYS A 25 7.13 -23.46 15.28
C LYS A 25 6.12 -22.76 14.39
N LEU A 26 5.35 -23.51 13.60
CA LEU A 26 4.34 -22.97 12.69
C LEU A 26 3.01 -22.79 13.41
N VAL A 27 2.63 -21.56 13.73
CA VAL A 27 1.41 -21.28 14.50
C VAL A 27 0.25 -20.81 13.63
N TYR A 28 -0.94 -21.37 13.88
CA TYR A 28 -2.21 -20.98 13.23
C TYR A 28 -3.07 -20.20 14.22
N GLU A 29 -2.60 -19.01 14.59
CA GLU A 29 -3.32 -18.13 15.52
C GLU A 29 -4.20 -17.13 14.78
N ASN A 30 -5.12 -16.51 15.54
CA ASN A 30 -5.92 -15.41 15.03
C ASN A 30 -5.01 -14.23 14.61
N ARG A 31 -5.13 -13.81 13.35
CA ARG A 31 -4.41 -12.67 12.76
C ARG A 31 -5.36 -11.54 12.36
N ASP A 32 -6.51 -11.43 13.00
CA ASP A 32 -7.54 -10.43 12.64
C ASP A 32 -7.04 -9.00 12.81
N TRP A 33 -6.07 -8.77 13.70
CA TRP A 33 -5.43 -7.46 13.90
C TRP A 33 -4.81 -6.90 12.61
N GLU A 34 -4.37 -7.75 11.68
CA GLU A 34 -3.82 -7.33 10.39
C GLU A 34 -4.85 -6.62 9.50
N ARG A 35 -6.15 -6.78 9.79
CA ARG A 35 -7.22 -6.01 9.14
C ARG A 35 -7.01 -4.51 9.31
N ALA A 36 -6.37 -4.04 10.38
CA ALA A 36 -6.07 -2.62 10.55
C ALA A 36 -5.23 -2.06 9.39
N TYR A 37 -4.14 -2.74 9.00
CA TYR A 37 -3.27 -2.30 7.90
C TYR A 37 -3.92 -2.50 6.52
N ARG A 38 -4.64 -3.61 6.31
CA ARG A 38 -5.45 -3.81 5.09
C ARG A 38 -6.50 -2.70 4.96
N GLY A 39 -7.13 -2.38 6.09
CA GLY A 39 -8.07 -1.29 6.24
C GLY A 39 -7.44 0.03 5.88
N ARG A 40 -6.24 0.37 6.41
CA ARG A 40 -5.50 1.61 6.08
C ARG A 40 -5.24 1.75 4.58
N TRP A 41 -4.78 0.69 3.91
CA TRP A 41 -4.48 0.67 2.48
C TRP A 41 -5.71 0.73 1.55
N GLY A 42 -6.85 0.20 2.02
CA GLY A 42 -8.11 0.32 1.29
C GLY A 42 -8.50 1.78 1.04
N HIS A 43 -9.17 2.04 -0.08
CA HIS A 43 -9.55 3.38 -0.53
C HIS A 43 -10.84 3.28 -1.36
N ASP A 44 -11.51 4.41 -1.57
CA ASP A 44 -12.82 4.47 -2.21
C ASP A 44 -12.67 4.50 -3.74
N LYS A 45 -11.73 5.31 -4.22
CA LYS A 45 -11.45 5.48 -5.66
C LYS A 45 -10.02 5.96 -5.90
N VAL A 46 -9.60 5.79 -7.16
CA VAL A 46 -8.34 6.30 -7.68
C VAL A 46 -8.63 7.26 -8.83
N VAL A 47 -8.05 8.46 -8.78
CA VAL A 47 -8.19 9.48 -9.83
C VAL A 47 -6.81 9.72 -10.47
N ARG A 48 -6.77 9.95 -11.79
CA ARG A 48 -5.53 10.33 -12.46
C ARG A 48 -5.32 11.84 -12.36
N SER A 49 -4.11 12.25 -11.97
CA SER A 49 -3.70 13.65 -11.99
C SER A 49 -2.19 13.79 -12.27
N THR A 50 -1.67 15.01 -12.19
CA THR A 50 -0.24 15.37 -12.34
C THR A 50 0.11 16.54 -11.40
N HIS A 51 1.40 16.78 -11.19
CA HIS A 51 1.88 17.94 -10.44
C HIS A 51 2.17 19.12 -11.37
N GLY A 52 1.44 20.23 -11.21
CA GLY A 52 1.64 21.46 -11.98
C GLY A 52 2.79 22.31 -11.44
N VAL A 53 3.99 21.73 -11.32
CA VAL A 53 5.19 22.39 -10.81
C VAL A 53 6.31 22.36 -11.87
N ASN A 54 7.20 23.35 -11.84
CA ASN A 54 8.29 23.48 -12.82
C ASN A 54 9.45 22.49 -12.55
N CYS A 55 9.17 21.18 -12.61
CA CYS A 55 10.13 20.13 -12.31
C CYS A 55 10.51 19.26 -13.52
N THR A 56 10.02 19.61 -14.73
CA THR A 56 10.17 18.89 -16.00
C THR A 56 9.68 17.43 -16.04
N GLY A 57 9.29 16.84 -14.91
CA GLY A 57 8.92 15.43 -14.83
C GLY A 57 7.62 15.08 -15.55
N SER A 58 6.60 15.96 -15.50
CA SER A 58 5.26 15.71 -16.08
C SER A 58 4.67 14.33 -15.70
N CYS A 59 4.98 13.85 -14.49
CA CYS A 59 4.62 12.51 -14.05
C CYS A 59 3.10 12.39 -13.81
N SER A 60 2.50 11.33 -14.33
CA SER A 60 1.11 10.95 -14.06
C SER A 60 1.01 10.12 -12.78
N TRP A 61 0.04 10.48 -11.94
CA TRP A 61 -0.16 9.90 -10.60
C TRP A 61 -1.55 9.27 -10.44
N LYS A 62 -1.61 8.29 -9.53
CA LYS A 62 -2.82 7.70 -8.93
C LYS A 62 -3.07 8.44 -7.63
N ILE A 63 -4.12 9.25 -7.58
CA ILE A 63 -4.56 9.94 -6.37
C ILE A 63 -5.58 9.07 -5.66
N TYR A 64 -5.28 8.64 -4.44
CA TYR A 64 -6.15 7.77 -3.65
C TYR A 64 -7.05 8.60 -2.75
N VAL A 65 -8.35 8.46 -2.94
CA VAL A 65 -9.39 9.09 -2.11
C VAL A 65 -9.97 8.05 -1.16
N LYS A 66 -10.09 8.41 0.11
CA LYS A 66 -10.64 7.56 1.15
C LYS A 66 -11.45 8.39 2.14
N ASN A 67 -12.64 7.91 2.48
CA ASN A 67 -13.61 8.64 3.29
C ASN A 67 -13.87 10.06 2.72
N GLY A 68 -13.88 10.19 1.39
CA GLY A 68 -14.06 11.46 0.70
C GLY A 68 -12.88 12.44 0.75
N LEU A 69 -11.74 12.07 1.36
CA LEU A 69 -10.54 12.91 1.44
C LEU A 69 -9.39 12.31 0.63
N VAL A 70 -8.53 13.16 0.06
CA VAL A 70 -7.28 12.68 -0.56
C VAL A 70 -6.33 12.23 0.54
N THR A 71 -5.80 11.01 0.44
CA THR A 71 -4.99 10.42 1.50
C THR A 71 -3.55 10.12 1.11
N TRP A 72 -3.29 9.67 -0.11
CA TRP A 72 -1.95 9.47 -0.65
C TRP A 72 -1.96 9.36 -2.17
N GLU A 73 -0.78 9.33 -2.77
CA GLU A 73 -0.59 9.11 -4.19
C GLU A 73 0.49 8.06 -4.47
N THR A 74 0.39 7.39 -5.62
CA THR A 74 1.45 6.53 -6.18
C THR A 74 1.56 6.79 -7.67
N GLN A 75 2.67 6.43 -8.32
CA GLN A 75 2.79 6.69 -9.75
C GLN A 75 1.85 5.83 -10.60
N GLN A 76 1.42 6.39 -11.72
CA GLN A 76 0.86 5.61 -12.81
C GLN A 76 1.99 4.85 -13.52
N THR A 77 1.68 3.62 -13.90
CA THR A 77 2.59 2.67 -14.56
C THR A 77 1.87 2.14 -15.80
N ASN A 78 1.41 3.07 -16.64
CA ASN A 78 0.69 2.72 -17.86
C ASN A 78 0.92 3.76 -18.96
N TYR A 79 2.14 4.30 -19.03
CA TYR A 79 2.52 5.11 -20.18
C TYR A 79 2.53 4.22 -21.43
N PRO A 80 2.30 4.77 -22.62
CA PRO A 80 2.59 4.04 -23.85
C PRO A 80 4.00 3.49 -23.79
N ARG A 81 4.14 2.18 -24.00
CA ARG A 81 5.43 1.52 -23.96
C ARG A 81 6.37 2.08 -25.02
N THR A 82 7.63 2.10 -24.69
CA THR A 82 8.72 2.39 -25.61
C THR A 82 8.94 1.21 -26.57
N ARG A 83 9.86 1.38 -27.53
CA ARG A 83 10.26 0.30 -28.44
C ARG A 83 10.91 -0.87 -27.66
N PRO A 84 10.84 -2.12 -28.16
CA PRO A 84 11.29 -3.30 -27.40
C PRO A 84 12.76 -3.30 -26.95
N ASP A 85 13.63 -2.52 -27.59
CA ASP A 85 15.05 -2.38 -27.26
C ASP A 85 15.33 -1.22 -26.26
N LEU A 86 14.29 -0.52 -25.78
CA LEU A 86 14.41 0.55 -24.79
C LEU A 86 13.69 0.20 -23.48
N PRO A 87 14.16 0.76 -22.36
CA PRO A 87 13.40 0.73 -21.12
C PRO A 87 12.19 1.65 -21.20
N ASP A 88 11.09 1.23 -20.58
CA ASP A 88 9.88 2.05 -20.46
C ASP A 88 10.06 3.21 -19.46
N HIS A 89 9.18 4.20 -19.56
CA HIS A 89 9.20 5.39 -18.69
C HIS A 89 8.63 5.13 -17.29
N GLU A 90 8.06 3.96 -17.01
CA GLU A 90 7.39 3.72 -15.72
C GLU A 90 8.35 3.84 -14.54
N LEU A 91 7.86 4.34 -13.40
CA LEU A 91 8.63 4.65 -12.18
C LEU A 91 9.53 5.91 -12.24
N VAL A 92 9.18 6.94 -13.03
CA VAL A 92 9.87 8.26 -12.91
C VAL A 92 9.61 8.84 -11.51
N VAL A 93 10.65 8.97 -10.67
CA VAL A 93 10.57 9.65 -9.36
C VAL A 93 11.47 10.88 -9.36
N ALA A 94 10.88 12.03 -9.05
CA ALA A 94 11.54 13.06 -8.26
C ALA A 94 11.03 12.91 -6.81
N GLN A 95 11.93 12.74 -5.84
CA GLN A 95 11.62 12.37 -4.45
C GLN A 95 10.76 13.42 -3.71
N GLU A 96 10.71 14.65 -4.23
CA GLU A 96 9.90 15.75 -3.72
C GLU A 96 8.39 15.54 -3.89
N ALA A 97 7.97 14.71 -4.85
CA ALA A 97 6.57 14.47 -5.18
C ALA A 97 5.78 13.78 -4.05
N LEU A 98 6.39 12.82 -3.35
CA LEU A 98 5.71 11.98 -2.34
C LEU A 98 5.28 12.74 -1.07
N HIS A 99 5.78 13.97 -0.84
CA HIS A 99 5.41 14.78 0.32
C HIS A 99 4.27 15.75 0.05
N ILE A 100 3.75 15.81 -1.19
CA ILE A 100 2.81 16.85 -1.59
C ILE A 100 1.35 16.47 -1.29
N HIS A 101 1.07 16.07 -0.05
CA HIS A 101 -0.29 15.81 0.38
C HIS A 101 -1.12 17.09 0.59
N GLY A 102 -0.48 18.28 0.58
CA GLY A 102 -1.15 19.54 0.94
C GLY A 102 -1.09 20.69 -0.06
N ILE A 103 -0.23 20.68 -1.09
CA ILE A 103 0.08 21.91 -1.86
C ILE A 103 0.04 21.77 -3.41
N CYS A 104 0.18 20.58 -4.01
CA CYS A 104 0.19 20.40 -5.48
C CYS A 104 -0.94 19.54 -6.05
N ILE A 105 -2.01 19.27 -5.28
CA ILE A 105 -3.32 18.87 -5.85
C ILE A 105 -4.09 20.13 -6.32
N ALA A 106 -3.38 21.22 -6.62
CA ALA A 106 -3.96 22.54 -6.82
C ALA A 106 -4.41 22.84 -8.27
N LEU A 107 -4.58 21.83 -9.14
CA LEU A 107 -4.93 22.13 -10.54
C LEU A 107 -6.12 21.41 -11.16
N LEU A 108 -6.70 20.35 -10.58
CA LEU A 108 -7.84 19.66 -11.20
C LEU A 108 -8.75 18.94 -10.19
N VAL A 109 -9.27 19.67 -9.19
CA VAL A 109 -10.57 19.33 -8.58
C VAL A 109 -11.50 20.50 -8.76
#